data_AF-A0A1M6RTB0-F1
#
_entry.id   AF-A0A1M6RTB0-F1
#
_cell.length_a   1.000
_cell.length_b   1.000
_cell.length_c   1.000
_cell.angle_alpha   90.00
_cell.angle_beta   90.00
_cell.angle_gamma   90.00
#
_symmetry.space_group_name_H-M   'P 1'
#
loop_
_entity.id
_entity.type
_entity.pdbx_description
1 polymer ?
#
loop_
_entity_poly.entity_id
_entity_poly.type
_entity_poly.pdbx_seq_one_letter_code
_entity_poly.pdbx_strand_id
1 'polypeptide(L)'
;MGKCYFEFEINNNDRFSKLQKFFYVIKEEKSKENIIADDSKWIGYFEEDVLVKFWWPTSDELNEYAKQWKETPINERFTSPKLQRPWDFESMIDAFSNGEYDFVSCERISNGKGKIEFNPWAWPYGGSSAFRALIEYHGFKILSEVV
;
A
#
# COMPACT_ATOMS: atom_id res chain seq x y z
N MET A 1 12.13 -9.14 -16.93
CA MET A 1 12.12 -9.05 -15.45
C MET A 1 11.21 -10.14 -14.91
N GLY A 2 11.56 -10.75 -13.77
CA GLY A 2 10.65 -11.66 -13.07
C GLY A 2 9.53 -10.88 -12.39
N LYS A 3 8.38 -11.52 -12.12
CA LYS A 3 7.29 -10.89 -11.37
C LYS A 3 7.73 -10.65 -9.92
N CYS A 4 7.47 -9.46 -9.40
CA CYS A 4 7.60 -9.16 -7.98
C CYS A 4 6.35 -9.67 -7.24
N TYR A 5 6.51 -10.01 -5.97
CA TYR A 5 5.41 -10.57 -5.19
C TYR A 5 5.56 -10.40 -3.69
N PHE A 6 4.43 -10.58 -3.00
CA PHE A 6 4.31 -10.79 -1.57
C PHE A 6 3.50 -12.05 -1.31
N GLU A 7 4.03 -12.96 -0.50
CA GLU A 7 3.26 -14.08 0.06
C GLU A 7 2.93 -13.79 1.52
N PHE A 8 1.72 -14.14 1.95
CA PHE A 8 1.23 -13.84 3.29
C PHE A 8 0.29 -14.93 3.82
N GLU A 9 0.17 -14.98 5.14
CA GLU A 9 -0.73 -15.89 5.84
C GLU A 9 -2.17 -15.37 5.79
N ILE A 10 -3.10 -16.21 5.34
CA ILE A 10 -4.54 -15.95 5.40
C ILE A 10 -5.10 -16.58 6.67
N ASN A 11 -5.24 -15.76 7.71
CA ASN A 11 -5.86 -16.12 9.00
C ASN A 11 -7.34 -15.72 9.09
N ASN A 12 -7.84 -14.93 8.13
CA ASN A 12 -9.22 -14.46 8.05
C ASN A 12 -9.68 -14.39 6.58
N ASN A 13 -10.66 -15.23 6.23
CA ASN A 13 -11.15 -15.35 4.84
C ASN A 13 -11.94 -14.13 4.37
N ASP A 14 -12.72 -13.49 5.26
CA ASP A 14 -13.54 -12.33 4.91
C ASP A 14 -12.66 -11.12 4.60
N ARG A 15 -11.61 -10.91 5.41
CA ARG A 15 -10.60 -9.87 5.15
C ARG A 15 -9.84 -10.14 3.86
N PHE A 16 -9.57 -11.40 3.56
CA PHE A 16 -8.86 -11.75 2.33
C PHE A 16 -9.73 -11.46 1.11
N SER A 17 -11.02 -11.78 1.18
CA SER A 17 -12.00 -11.43 0.15
C SER A 17 -12.08 -9.92 -0.09
N LYS A 18 -12.08 -9.11 0.98
CA LYS A 18 -12.05 -7.63 0.89
C LYS A 18 -10.76 -7.10 0.26
N LEU A 19 -9.61 -7.58 0.71
CA LEU A 19 -8.30 -7.26 0.13
C LEU A 19 -8.25 -7.61 -1.37
N GLN A 20 -8.70 -8.81 -1.72
CA GLN A 20 -8.73 -9.28 -3.11
C GLN A 20 -9.66 -8.41 -3.96
N LYS A 21 -10.84 -8.07 -3.44
CA LYS A 21 -11.79 -7.17 -4.11
C LYS A 21 -11.17 -5.79 -4.34
N PHE A 22 -10.55 -5.18 -3.32
CA PHE A 22 -9.84 -3.91 -3.45
C PHE A 22 -8.77 -3.99 -4.54
N PHE A 23 -7.91 -5.02 -4.48
CA PHE A 23 -6.83 -5.23 -5.43
C PHE A 23 -7.33 -5.27 -6.89
N TYR A 24 -8.41 -5.99 -7.16
CA TYR A 24 -8.92 -6.09 -8.52
C TYR A 24 -9.61 -4.82 -9.01
N VAL A 25 -10.28 -4.08 -8.11
CA VAL A 25 -10.87 -2.78 -8.45
C VAL A 25 -9.77 -1.75 -8.74
N ILE A 26 -8.75 -1.63 -7.88
CA ILE A 26 -7.66 -0.67 -8.11
C ILE A 26 -6.84 -1.04 -9.35
N LYS A 27 -6.65 -2.33 -9.63
CA LYS A 27 -6.06 -2.81 -10.89
C LYS A 27 -6.85 -2.33 -12.10
N GLU A 28 -8.17 -2.51 -12.08
CA GLU A 28 -9.04 -2.08 -13.17
C GLU A 28 -8.98 -0.55 -13.36
N GLU A 29 -9.04 0.21 -12.28
CA GLU A 29 -9.03 1.67 -12.33
C GLU A 29 -7.66 2.21 -12.77
N LYS A 30 -6.55 1.58 -12.38
CA LYS A 30 -5.21 1.93 -12.88
C LYS A 30 -5.11 1.76 -14.39
N SER A 31 -5.66 0.67 -14.93
CA SER A 31 -5.64 0.40 -16.38
C SER A 31 -6.42 1.44 -17.20
N LYS A 32 -7.30 2.20 -16.54
CA LYS A 32 -8.10 3.29 -17.14
C LYS A 32 -7.56 4.68 -16.78
N GLU A 33 -6.46 4.77 -16.03
CA GLU A 33 -5.91 6.02 -15.48
C GLU A 33 -6.93 6.81 -14.64
N ASN A 34 -7.81 6.10 -13.91
CA ASN A 34 -8.95 6.67 -13.19
C ASN A 34 -8.80 6.62 -11.65
N ILE A 35 -7.59 6.41 -11.13
CA ILE A 35 -7.37 6.44 -9.69
C ILE A 35 -7.23 7.88 -9.22
N ILE A 36 -8.19 8.32 -8.42
CA ILE A 36 -8.17 9.61 -7.70
C ILE A 36 -7.94 9.31 -6.22
N ALA A 37 -6.88 9.85 -5.63
CA ALA A 37 -6.44 9.47 -4.27
C ALA A 37 -7.45 9.82 -3.16
N ASP A 38 -8.12 10.97 -3.28
CA ASP A 38 -9.09 11.51 -2.31
C ASP A 38 -10.53 10.97 -2.50
N ASP A 39 -10.72 10.01 -3.40
CA ASP A 39 -12.03 9.42 -3.65
C ASP A 39 -12.47 8.52 -2.47
N SER A 40 -13.54 8.94 -1.80
CA SER A 40 -14.16 8.20 -0.69
C SER A 40 -14.54 6.76 -1.02
N LYS A 41 -14.67 6.37 -2.31
CA LYS A 41 -14.97 4.99 -2.71
C LYS A 41 -13.93 4.00 -2.17
N TRP A 42 -12.67 4.42 -2.03
CA TRP A 42 -11.58 3.54 -1.59
C TRP A 42 -11.76 3.11 -0.14
N ILE A 43 -12.23 4.00 0.72
CA ILE A 43 -12.47 3.75 2.15
C ILE A 43 -13.45 2.57 2.32
N GLY A 44 -14.45 2.44 1.44
CA GLY A 44 -15.47 1.39 1.50
C GLY A 44 -14.96 -0.05 1.30
N TYR A 45 -13.68 -0.23 0.93
CA TYR A 45 -13.05 -1.54 0.85
C TYR A 45 -12.38 -2.00 2.16
N PHE A 46 -12.25 -1.11 3.12
CA PHE A 46 -11.51 -1.34 4.35
C PHE A 46 -12.46 -1.35 5.55
N GLU A 47 -12.19 -2.24 6.50
CA GLU A 47 -12.89 -2.23 7.79
C GLU A 47 -12.41 -1.05 8.64
N GLU A 48 -13.26 -0.60 9.56
CA GLU A 48 -12.91 0.47 10.51
C GLU A 48 -11.63 0.15 11.28
N ASP A 49 -11.44 -1.09 11.73
CA ASP A 49 -10.24 -1.51 12.46
C ASP A 49 -8.96 -1.53 11.59
N VAL A 50 -9.11 -1.55 10.27
CA VAL A 50 -8.01 -1.38 9.32
C VAL A 50 -7.74 0.11 9.09
N LEU A 51 -8.80 0.91 8.92
CA LEU A 51 -8.70 2.36 8.69
C LEU A 51 -8.01 3.09 9.84
N VAL A 52 -8.25 2.70 11.10
CA VAL A 52 -7.59 3.32 12.27
C VAL A 52 -6.07 3.10 12.33
N LYS A 53 -5.50 2.22 11.50
CA LYS A 53 -4.05 1.97 11.43
C LYS A 53 -3.33 2.97 10.54
N PHE A 54 -4.05 3.62 9.63
CA PHE A 54 -3.50 4.70 8.81
C PHE A 54 -3.27 5.95 9.65
N TRP A 55 -2.32 6.75 9.22
CA TRP A 55 -2.13 8.09 9.75
C TRP A 55 -3.16 9.02 9.10
N TRP A 56 -4.00 9.66 9.92
CA TRP A 56 -4.99 10.65 9.48
C TRP A 56 -4.59 12.01 10.03
N PRO A 57 -3.57 12.66 9.45
CA PRO A 57 -2.98 13.84 10.05
C PRO A 57 -3.93 15.03 10.05
N THR A 58 -3.91 15.76 11.15
CA THR A 58 -4.43 17.12 11.20
C THR A 58 -3.54 18.07 10.41
N SER A 59 -4.06 19.26 10.06
CA SER A 59 -3.27 20.30 9.40
C SER A 59 -2.04 20.71 10.21
N ASP A 60 -2.11 20.71 11.54
CA ASP A 60 -0.97 21.02 12.41
C ASP A 60 0.11 19.93 12.36
N GLU A 61 -0.29 18.67 12.34
CA GLU A 61 0.64 17.54 12.18
C GLU A 61 1.32 17.54 10.80
N LEU A 62 0.60 17.88 9.74
CA LEU A 62 1.17 18.07 8.40
C LEU A 62 2.19 19.22 8.38
N ASN A 63 1.87 20.35 9.00
CA ASN A 63 2.77 21.50 9.10
C ASN A 63 4.04 21.16 9.88
N GLU A 64 3.91 20.43 11.00
CA GLU A 64 5.03 19.97 11.79
C GLU A 64 5.89 18.95 11.01
N TYR A 65 5.25 18.00 10.30
CA TYR A 65 5.97 17.07 9.42
C TYR A 65 6.74 17.81 8.32
N ALA A 66 6.12 18.80 7.66
CA ALA A 66 6.77 19.60 6.63
C ALA A 66 7.97 20.39 7.17
N LYS A 67 7.89 20.87 8.42
CA LYS A 67 9.01 21.51 9.12
C LYS A 67 10.13 20.52 9.39
N GLN A 68 9.82 19.37 10.01
CA GLN A 68 10.80 18.30 10.28
C GLN A 68 11.49 17.82 9.00
N TRP A 69 10.75 17.70 7.90
CA TRP A 69 11.29 17.31 6.60
C TRP A 69 12.30 18.33 6.06
N LYS A 70 11.96 19.62 6.14
CA LYS A 70 12.85 20.72 5.69
C LYS A 70 14.12 20.79 6.53
N GLU A 71 14.01 20.61 7.84
CA GLU A 71 15.14 20.65 8.78
C GLU A 71 16.03 19.40 8.71
N THR A 72 15.50 18.25 8.28
CA THR A 72 16.27 17.01 8.14
C THR A 72 17.18 17.07 6.90
N PRO A 73 18.50 16.79 7.04
CA PRO A 73 19.42 16.73 5.91
C PRO A 73 18.93 15.78 4.80
N ILE A 74 19.11 16.18 3.54
CA ILE A 74 18.56 15.46 2.37
C ILE A 74 18.97 13.98 2.39
N ASN A 75 20.23 13.68 2.71
CA ASN A 75 20.79 12.34 2.75
C ASN A 75 20.26 11.47 3.92
N GLU A 76 19.56 12.07 4.90
CA GLU A 76 19.03 11.39 6.08
C GLU A 76 17.50 11.26 6.07
N ARG A 77 16.79 11.99 5.20
CA ARG A 77 15.33 12.08 5.22
C ARG A 77 14.63 10.72 5.21
N PHE A 78 15.05 9.84 4.31
CA PHE A 78 14.42 8.53 4.12
C PHE A 78 14.73 7.52 5.22
N THR A 79 15.73 7.79 6.06
CA THR A 79 16.13 6.91 7.17
C THR A 79 15.88 7.52 8.54
N SER A 80 15.48 8.79 8.61
CA SER A 80 15.26 9.52 9.85
C SER A 80 14.05 8.98 10.60
N PRO A 81 14.22 8.46 11.84
CA PRO A 81 13.10 7.99 12.65
C PRO A 81 12.06 9.09 12.94
N LYS A 82 12.48 10.36 12.94
CA LYS A 82 11.58 11.50 13.18
C LYS A 82 10.56 11.69 12.06
N LEU A 83 10.92 11.27 10.84
CA LEU A 83 10.06 11.36 9.66
C LEU A 83 9.27 10.07 9.41
N GLN A 84 9.51 9.01 10.18
CA GLN A 84 8.72 7.79 10.06
C GLN A 84 7.33 8.03 10.62
N ARG A 85 6.32 7.79 9.77
CA ARG A 85 4.90 7.77 10.13
C ARG A 85 4.26 6.52 9.53
N PRO A 86 3.14 6.03 10.09
CA PRO A 86 2.28 5.12 9.37
C PRO A 86 1.90 5.71 8.01
N TRP A 87 1.46 4.86 7.08
CA TRP A 87 0.95 5.35 5.81
C TRP A 87 -0.24 6.26 6.04
N ASP A 88 -0.22 7.42 5.41
CA ASP A 88 -1.43 8.16 5.12
C ASP A 88 -2.24 7.41 4.05
N PHE A 89 -3.56 7.38 4.21
CA PHE A 89 -4.44 6.55 3.37
C PHE A 89 -4.43 7.03 1.92
N GLU A 90 -4.60 8.34 1.70
CA GLU A 90 -4.61 8.95 0.37
C GLU A 90 -3.25 8.75 -0.31
N SER A 91 -2.15 8.91 0.43
CA SER A 91 -0.79 8.67 -0.06
C SER A 91 -0.57 7.22 -0.51
N MET A 92 -1.19 6.24 0.15
CA MET A 92 -1.13 4.84 -0.29
C MET A 92 -1.87 4.65 -1.62
N ILE A 93 -3.04 5.26 -1.79
CA ILE A 93 -3.80 5.21 -3.06
C ILE A 93 -3.03 5.93 -4.17
N ASP A 94 -2.45 7.09 -3.89
CA ASP A 94 -1.63 7.85 -4.83
C ASP A 94 -0.40 7.04 -5.28
N ALA A 95 0.26 6.32 -4.37
CA ALA A 95 1.37 5.43 -4.69
C ALA A 95 0.96 4.29 -5.66
N PHE A 96 -0.26 3.77 -5.53
CA PHE A 96 -0.82 2.81 -6.49
C PHE A 96 -1.15 3.45 -7.84
N SER A 97 -1.64 4.69 -7.84
CA SER A 97 -1.92 5.46 -9.06
C SER A 97 -0.64 5.72 -9.86
N ASN A 98 0.38 6.26 -9.20
CA ASN A 98 1.60 6.77 -9.84
C ASN A 98 2.71 5.70 -10.02
N GLY A 99 2.59 4.54 -9.39
CA GLY A 99 3.59 3.48 -9.50
C GLY A 99 3.78 2.95 -10.94
N GLU A 100 5.03 2.75 -11.37
CA GLU A 100 5.38 2.25 -12.70
C GLU A 100 5.41 0.71 -12.71
N TYR A 101 4.25 0.10 -12.49
CA TYR A 101 4.07 -1.35 -12.49
C TYR A 101 2.64 -1.75 -12.86
N ASP A 102 2.50 -2.98 -13.36
CA ASP A 102 1.20 -3.62 -13.52
C ASP A 102 0.81 -4.41 -12.27
N PHE A 103 -0.43 -4.26 -11.84
CA PHE A 103 -1.05 -5.22 -10.93
C PHE A 103 -1.28 -6.56 -11.67
N VAL A 104 -0.69 -7.65 -11.19
CA VAL A 104 -0.81 -8.96 -11.85
C VAL A 104 -1.96 -9.75 -11.23
N SER A 105 -1.86 -10.12 -9.95
CA SER A 105 -2.85 -11.02 -9.30
C SER A 105 -2.88 -10.84 -7.78
N CYS A 106 -4.00 -11.18 -7.16
CA CYS A 106 -4.12 -11.34 -5.71
C CYS A 106 -4.89 -12.64 -5.46
N GLU A 107 -4.19 -13.73 -5.15
CA GLU A 107 -4.75 -15.08 -5.19
C GLU A 107 -4.41 -15.91 -3.95
N ARG A 108 -5.29 -16.87 -3.65
CA ARG A 108 -4.97 -17.94 -2.70
C ARG A 108 -4.14 -18.99 -3.42
N ILE A 109 -2.92 -19.22 -2.94
CA ILE A 109 -2.00 -20.19 -3.56
C ILE A 109 -1.95 -21.54 -2.83
N SER A 110 -2.40 -21.58 -1.56
CA SER A 110 -2.58 -22.83 -0.81
C SER A 110 -3.53 -22.61 0.37
N ASN A 111 -3.81 -23.67 1.13
CA ASN A 111 -4.50 -23.54 2.42
C ASN A 111 -3.72 -22.56 3.31
N GLY A 112 -4.40 -21.50 3.77
CA GLY A 112 -3.84 -20.47 4.63
C GLY A 112 -2.80 -19.54 4.00
N LYS A 113 -2.60 -19.52 2.67
CA LYS A 113 -1.64 -18.61 2.04
C LYS A 113 -2.21 -17.85 0.85
N GLY A 114 -1.97 -16.54 0.85
CA GLY A 114 -2.26 -15.62 -0.23
C GLY A 114 -0.99 -15.11 -0.89
N LYS A 115 -1.12 -14.66 -2.13
CA LYS A 115 -0.04 -14.05 -2.91
C LYS A 115 -0.56 -12.85 -3.68
N ILE A 116 0.11 -11.71 -3.53
CA ILE A 116 -0.03 -10.56 -4.44
C ILE A 116 1.15 -10.57 -5.40
N GLU A 117 0.89 -10.43 -6.70
CA GLU A 117 1.89 -10.30 -7.74
C GLU A 117 1.74 -8.96 -8.47
N PHE A 118 2.87 -8.36 -8.84
CA PHE A 118 2.94 -7.16 -9.67
C PHE A 118 4.18 -7.20 -10.58
N ASN A 119 4.15 -6.44 -11.66
CA ASN A 119 5.23 -6.43 -12.66
C ASN A 119 5.79 -5.01 -12.84
N PRO A 120 6.99 -4.70 -12.30
CA PRO A 120 7.59 -3.39 -12.46
C PRO A 120 8.06 -3.15 -13.89
N TRP A 121 7.89 -1.91 -14.36
CA TRP A 121 8.33 -1.47 -15.68
C TRP A 121 9.73 -0.86 -15.66
N ALA A 122 10.13 -0.28 -14.52
CA ALA A 122 11.41 0.41 -14.35
C ALA A 122 11.98 0.23 -12.93
N TRP A 123 13.16 0.79 -12.69
CA TRP A 123 13.70 0.99 -11.35
C TRP A 123 14.19 2.43 -11.19
N PRO A 124 13.71 3.18 -10.18
CA PRO A 124 12.66 2.82 -9.21
C PRO A 124 11.25 2.88 -9.83
N TYR A 125 10.36 1.95 -9.44
CA TYR A 125 8.97 1.89 -9.95
C TYR A 125 7.93 2.55 -9.02
N GLY A 126 8.36 3.35 -8.04
CA GLY A 126 7.49 3.87 -6.98
C GLY A 126 7.48 3.03 -5.69
N GLY A 127 8.25 1.94 -5.65
CA GLY A 127 8.47 1.12 -4.45
C GLY A 127 7.34 0.14 -4.14
N SER A 128 7.62 -0.84 -3.29
CA SER A 128 6.68 -1.92 -2.90
C SER A 128 6.03 -1.72 -1.52
N SER A 129 6.41 -0.66 -0.80
CA SER A 129 5.96 -0.41 0.57
C SER A 129 4.44 -0.18 0.70
N ALA A 130 3.77 0.31 -0.36
CA ALA A 130 2.31 0.43 -0.37
C ALA A 130 1.61 -0.95 -0.35
N PHE A 131 2.13 -1.94 -1.08
CA PHE A 131 1.63 -3.31 -1.01
C PHE A 131 1.84 -3.94 0.36
N ARG A 132 3.02 -3.71 0.96
CA ARG A 132 3.31 -4.16 2.32
C ARG A 132 2.30 -3.60 3.33
N ALA A 133 2.08 -2.28 3.30
CA ALA A 133 1.12 -1.62 4.18
C ALA A 133 -0.29 -2.16 3.97
N LEU A 134 -0.73 -2.32 2.72
CA LEU A 134 -2.02 -2.89 2.38
C LEU A 134 -2.23 -4.28 3.02
N ILE A 135 -1.24 -5.17 2.91
CA ILE A 135 -1.30 -6.55 3.46
C ILE A 135 -1.29 -6.52 4.99
N GLU A 136 -0.33 -5.81 5.59
CA GLU A 136 -0.14 -5.78 7.06
C GLU A 136 -1.31 -5.06 7.77
N TYR A 137 -1.85 -3.99 7.19
CA TYR A 137 -2.98 -3.27 7.78
C TYR A 137 -4.26 -4.09 7.74
N HIS A 138 -4.47 -4.94 6.72
CA HIS A 138 -5.53 -5.97 6.74
C HIS A 138 -5.31 -7.04 7.82
N GLY A 139 -4.15 -7.07 8.47
CA GLY A 139 -3.82 -8.00 9.56
C GLY A 139 -3.20 -9.32 9.08
N PHE A 140 -2.72 -9.36 7.83
CA PHE A 140 -2.01 -10.51 7.31
C PHE A 140 -0.51 -10.40 7.59
N LYS A 141 0.10 -11.53 7.95
CA LYS A 141 1.53 -11.62 8.17
C LYS A 141 2.22 -11.96 6.85
N ILE A 142 3.11 -11.09 6.40
CA ILE A 142 3.98 -11.37 5.23
C ILE A 142 4.95 -12.50 5.60
N LEU A 143 5.03 -13.50 4.73
CA LEU A 143 5.87 -14.69 4.86
C LEU A 143 7.13 -14.58 3.99
N SER A 144 6.99 -14.03 2.79
CA SER A 144 8.09 -13.81 1.85
C SER A 144 7.75 -12.67 0.89
N GLU A 145 8.78 -12.04 0.32
CA GLU A 145 8.63 -11.02 -0.72
C GLU A 145 9.79 -11.08 -1.71
N VAL A 146 9.53 -10.67 -2.95
CA VAL A 146 10.52 -10.39 -3.98
C VAL A 146 10.11 -9.07 -4.61
N VAL A 147 10.90 -8.02 -4.41
CA VAL A 147 10.58 -6.63 -4.79
C VAL A 147 11.73 -5.97 -5.52
#